data_AF-A0A7S4VMN8-F1
#
_entry.id   AF-A0A7S4VMN8-F1
#
_cell.length_a   1.000
_cell.length_b   1.000
_cell.length_c   1.000
_cell.angle_alpha   90.00
_cell.angle_beta   90.00
_cell.angle_gamma   90.00
#
_symmetry.space_group_name_H-M   'P 1'
#
loop_
_entity.id
_entity.type
_entity.pdbx_description
1 polymer ?
#
loop_
_entity_poly.entity_id
_entity_poly.type
_entity_poly.pdbx_seq_one_letter_code
_entity_poly.pdbx_strand_id
1 'polypeptide(L)'
;MEDDLQSISTGQISDNNKKNKKTAQQTQKAIPNQVTLETMTFDDLCSTFDDVKDSLQQEQAILKTAKDELQRVKKNVEKEHSFIQEVSAQSPHDIVNFDVKGTLMTTKRSTLRIFKDSQLDRQFDE
;
A
#
# COMPACT_ATOMS: atom_id res chain seq x y z
N MET A 1 -65.31 -28.37 -14.85
CA MET A 1 -66.07 -28.88 -15.99
C MET A 1 -66.84 -27.70 -16.54
N GLU A 2 -66.65 -27.23 -17.75
CA GLU A 2 -65.75 -27.56 -18.85
C GLU A 2 -65.93 -26.36 -19.79
N ASP A 3 -64.84 -25.94 -20.41
CA ASP A 3 -64.84 -24.82 -21.35
C ASP A 3 -65.86 -25.04 -22.47
N ASP A 4 -66.58 -23.97 -22.71
CA ASP A 4 -67.56 -23.82 -23.76
C ASP A 4 -66.87 -23.34 -25.04
N LEU A 5 -67.40 -23.79 -26.18
CA LEU A 5 -67.24 -23.23 -27.52
C LEU A 5 -65.94 -23.60 -28.26
N GLN A 6 -66.00 -24.59 -29.15
CA GLN A 6 -66.46 -24.49 -30.54
C GLN A 6 -65.64 -23.55 -31.45
N SER A 7 -64.91 -24.21 -32.36
CA SER A 7 -64.91 -23.98 -33.81
C SER A 7 -64.84 -22.56 -34.33
N ILE A 8 -63.73 -22.17 -34.98
CA ILE A 8 -63.83 -21.43 -36.24
C ILE A 8 -62.71 -21.79 -37.23
N SER A 9 -63.15 -22.42 -38.31
CA SER A 9 -62.78 -22.21 -39.72
C SER A 9 -61.30 -22.10 -40.12
N THR A 10 -60.85 -23.18 -40.75
CA THR A 10 -59.82 -23.21 -41.78
C THR A 10 -60.12 -22.23 -42.92
N GLY A 11 -59.19 -21.30 -43.17
CA GLY A 11 -59.21 -20.37 -44.30
C GLY A 11 -57.87 -20.40 -45.04
N GLN A 12 -57.77 -21.37 -45.95
CA GLN A 12 -57.01 -21.37 -47.20
C GLN A 12 -55.48 -21.14 -47.19
N ILE A 13 -54.83 -22.27 -47.45
CA ILE A 13 -53.52 -22.42 -48.10
C ILE A 13 -53.55 -21.68 -49.45
N SER A 14 -52.56 -20.82 -49.67
CA SER A 14 -52.16 -20.38 -51.01
C SER A 14 -50.74 -20.86 -51.29
N ASP A 15 -50.61 -21.41 -52.48
CA ASP A 15 -49.55 -22.28 -52.94
C ASP A 15 -48.23 -21.57 -53.24
N ASN A 16 -47.22 -22.44 -53.41
CA ASN A 16 -46.03 -22.32 -54.23
C ASN A 16 -44.76 -21.89 -53.49
N ASN A 17 -43.83 -22.83 -53.28
CA ASN A 17 -42.80 -23.00 -54.29
C ASN A 17 -42.06 -24.35 -54.22
N LYS A 18 -41.72 -24.81 -55.41
CA LYS A 18 -41.05 -26.04 -55.80
C LYS A 18 -39.57 -26.06 -55.35
N LYS A 19 -39.11 -27.29 -55.10
CA LYS A 19 -37.73 -27.80 -55.33
C LYS A 19 -36.65 -27.27 -54.38
N ASN A 20 -36.19 -28.13 -53.46
CA ASN A 20 -35.02 -28.97 -53.74
C ASN A 20 -34.67 -29.89 -52.57
N LYS A 21 -34.35 -31.14 -52.93
CA LYS A 21 -33.78 -32.19 -52.09
C LYS A 21 -32.49 -31.71 -51.43
N LYS A 22 -32.35 -31.92 -50.11
CA LYS A 22 -31.18 -32.54 -49.46
C LYS A 22 -31.40 -32.66 -47.95
N THR A 23 -31.47 -33.91 -47.52
CA THR A 23 -30.88 -34.47 -46.29
C THR A 23 -31.19 -33.80 -44.95
N ALA A 24 -31.79 -34.60 -44.06
CA ALA A 24 -32.16 -34.28 -42.68
C ALA A 24 -31.13 -33.42 -41.93
N GLN A 25 -31.55 -32.21 -41.54
CA GLN A 25 -30.94 -31.42 -40.47
C GLN A 25 -32.06 -30.88 -39.59
N GLN A 26 -32.43 -31.69 -38.60
CA GLN A 26 -33.22 -31.23 -37.46
C GLN A 26 -32.26 -30.52 -36.52
N THR A 27 -32.03 -29.22 -36.74
CA THR A 27 -31.32 -28.35 -35.82
C THR A 27 -32.23 -28.03 -34.64
N GLN A 28 -32.22 -28.92 -33.64
CA GLN A 28 -32.49 -28.51 -32.27
C GLN A 28 -31.37 -27.54 -31.87
N LYS A 29 -31.66 -26.24 -31.84
CA LYS A 29 -30.81 -25.26 -31.14
C LYS A 29 -30.90 -25.54 -29.64
N ALA A 30 -30.15 -26.53 -29.17
CA ALA A 30 -29.75 -26.61 -27.79
C ALA A 30 -28.73 -25.49 -27.54
N ILE A 31 -28.98 -24.69 -26.50
CA ILE A 31 -28.02 -23.75 -25.95
C ILE A 31 -26.97 -24.58 -25.19
N PRO A 32 -25.68 -24.53 -25.51
CA PRO A 32 -24.66 -24.95 -24.58
C PRO A 32 -23.97 -23.68 -24.07
N ASN A 33 -24.44 -23.18 -22.93
CA ASN A 33 -23.65 -22.30 -22.08
C ASN A 33 -22.54 -23.19 -21.48
N GLN A 34 -21.50 -23.50 -22.28
CA GLN A 34 -20.33 -24.19 -21.75
C GLN A 34 -19.52 -23.17 -20.97
N VAL A 35 -19.71 -23.16 -19.66
CA VAL A 35 -18.67 -22.71 -18.75
C VAL A 35 -17.54 -23.70 -18.91
N THR A 36 -16.52 -23.34 -19.69
CA THR A 36 -15.25 -24.06 -19.70
C THR A 36 -14.61 -23.84 -18.33
N LEU A 37 -14.73 -24.83 -17.44
CA LEU A 37 -13.89 -24.90 -16.24
C LEU A 37 -12.50 -25.30 -16.71
N GLU A 38 -11.65 -24.31 -16.98
CA GLU A 38 -10.22 -24.55 -17.12
C GLU A 38 -9.71 -25.12 -15.80
N THR A 39 -9.32 -26.39 -15.84
CA THR A 39 -8.76 -27.06 -14.67
C THR A 39 -7.35 -26.54 -14.47
N MET A 40 -7.12 -25.80 -13.38
CA MET A 40 -5.79 -25.43 -12.93
C MET A 40 -4.94 -26.69 -12.78
N THR A 41 -3.75 -26.69 -13.38
CA THR A 41 -2.81 -27.78 -13.21
C THR A 41 -2.13 -27.69 -11.84
N PHE A 42 -1.52 -28.79 -11.39
CA PHE A 42 -0.75 -28.78 -10.15
C PHE A 42 0.45 -27.81 -10.22
N ASP A 43 1.04 -27.66 -11.41
CA ASP A 43 2.15 -26.74 -11.64
C ASP A 43 1.71 -25.27 -11.51
N ASP A 44 0.50 -24.93 -11.98
CA ASP A 44 -0.09 -23.59 -11.79
C ASP A 44 -0.32 -23.27 -10.31
N LEU A 45 -0.71 -24.28 -9.51
CA LEU A 45 -0.87 -24.12 -8.07
C LEU A 45 0.48 -23.92 -7.37
N CYS A 46 1.52 -24.64 -7.78
CA CYS A 46 2.85 -24.47 -7.23
C CYS A 46 3.42 -23.09 -7.56
N SER A 47 3.28 -22.64 -8.80
CA SER A 47 3.70 -21.30 -9.24
C SER A 47 3.01 -20.21 -8.43
N THR A 48 1.68 -20.27 -8.28
CA THR A 48 0.95 -19.27 -7.49
C THR A 48 1.34 -19.29 -6.02
N PHE A 49 1.66 -20.46 -5.46
CA PHE A 49 2.15 -20.55 -4.08
C PHE A 49 3.54 -19.93 -3.92
N ASP A 50 4.45 -20.15 -4.88
CA ASP A 50 5.77 -19.53 -4.89
C ASP A 50 5.66 -18.00 -5.01
N ASP A 51 4.79 -17.50 -5.90
CA ASP A 51 4.54 -16.05 -6.04
C ASP A 51 4.03 -15.42 -4.73
N VAL A 52 3.09 -16.10 -4.05
CA VAL A 52 2.56 -15.65 -2.75
C VAL A 52 3.64 -15.66 -1.68
N LYS A 53 4.46 -16.72 -1.65
CA LYS A 53 5.57 -16.84 -0.69
C LYS A 53 6.60 -15.74 -0.90
N ASP A 54 6.99 -15.48 -2.14
CA ASP A 54 7.97 -14.46 -2.48
C ASP A 54 7.43 -13.06 -2.15
N SER A 55 6.16 -12.80 -2.47
CA SER A 55 5.48 -11.55 -2.09
C SER A 55 5.47 -11.36 -0.57
N LEU A 56 5.14 -12.40 0.20
CA LEU A 56 5.12 -12.34 1.66
C LEU A 56 6.52 -12.08 2.24
N GLN A 57 7.55 -12.72 1.69
CA GLN A 57 8.94 -12.50 2.10
C GLN A 57 9.39 -11.06 1.81
N GLN A 58 9.00 -10.52 0.66
CA GLN A 58 9.29 -9.14 0.29
C GLN A 58 8.60 -8.16 1.26
N GLU A 59 7.31 -8.34 1.55
CA GLU A 59 6.59 -7.51 2.52
C GLU A 59 7.23 -7.59 3.91
N GLN A 60 7.64 -8.78 4.35
CA GLN A 60 8.32 -8.95 5.63
C GLN A 60 9.65 -8.19 5.68
N ALA A 61 10.42 -8.20 4.59
CA ALA A 61 11.69 -7.46 4.50
C ALA A 61 11.47 -5.94 4.55
N ILE A 62 10.44 -5.45 3.85
CA ILE A 62 10.05 -4.03 3.88
C ILE A 62 9.63 -3.63 5.28
N LEU A 63 8.76 -4.40 5.92
CA LEU A 63 8.28 -4.13 7.29
C LEU A 63 9.43 -4.13 8.30
N LYS A 64 10.37 -5.06 8.18
CA LYS A 64 11.56 -5.10 9.04
C LYS A 64 12.40 -3.83 8.88
N THR A 65 12.66 -3.42 7.64
CA THR A 65 13.44 -2.21 7.34
C THR A 65 12.76 -0.96 7.90
N ALA A 66 11.45 -0.82 7.67
CA ALA A 66 10.67 0.30 8.19
C ALA A 66 10.65 0.35 9.73
N LYS A 67 10.55 -0.82 10.38
CA LYS A 67 10.64 -0.92 11.84
C LYS A 67 12.00 -0.46 12.37
N ASP A 68 13.08 -0.90 11.75
CA ASP A 68 14.43 -0.55 12.16
C ASP A 68 14.69 0.96 11.98
N GLU A 69 14.19 1.54 10.87
CA GLU A 69 14.25 2.98 10.63
C GLU A 69 13.42 3.76 11.65
N LEU A 70 12.20 3.33 11.94
CA LEU A 70 11.35 3.98 12.95
C LEU A 70 12.04 3.96 14.32
N GLN A 71 12.67 2.84 14.69
CA GLN A 71 13.41 2.74 15.95
C GLN A 71 14.62 3.67 15.97
N ARG A 72 15.33 3.81 14.85
CA ARG A 72 16.44 4.77 14.70
C ARG A 72 15.96 6.20 14.88
N VAL A 73 14.88 6.59 14.18
CA VAL A 73 14.31 7.94 14.27
C VAL A 73 13.84 8.23 15.69
N LYS A 74 13.13 7.30 16.33
CA LYS A 74 12.68 7.44 17.72
C LYS A 74 13.85 7.75 18.66
N LYS A 75 14.94 6.98 18.58
CA LYS A 75 16.15 7.22 19.38
C LYS A 75 16.76 8.60 19.13
N ASN A 76 16.74 9.07 17.88
CA ASN A 76 17.28 10.39 17.53
C ASN A 76 16.41 11.52 18.08
N VAL A 77 15.08 11.39 17.99
CA VAL A 77 14.13 12.36 18.56
C VAL A 77 14.26 12.41 20.08
N GLU A 78 14.42 11.28 20.76
CA GLU A 78 14.65 11.24 22.21
C GLU A 78 15.94 11.98 22.60
N LYS A 79 17.04 11.76 21.84
CA LYS A 79 18.30 12.49 22.03
C LYS A 79 18.16 13.99 21.79
N GLU A 80 17.48 14.38 20.71
CA GLU A 80 17.23 15.77 20.37
C GLU A 80 16.38 16.45 21.43
N HIS A 81 15.34 15.78 21.92
CA HIS A 81 14.52 16.30 23.01
C HIS A 81 15.35 16.54 24.28
N SER A 82 16.21 15.60 24.67
CA SER A 82 17.14 15.79 25.78
C SER A 82 18.09 16.96 25.56
N PHE A 83 18.64 17.11 24.34
CA PHE A 83 19.48 18.24 23.98
C PHE A 83 18.74 19.59 24.08
N ILE A 84 17.52 19.67 23.55
CA ILE A 84 16.70 20.86 23.65
C ILE A 84 16.41 21.18 25.12
N GLN A 85 16.09 20.19 25.95
CA GLN A 85 15.89 20.43 27.38
C GLN A 85 17.15 20.99 28.06
N GLU A 86 18.34 20.47 27.74
CA GLU A 86 19.60 20.97 28.27
C GLU A 86 19.87 22.43 27.84
N VAL A 87 19.62 22.76 26.57
CA VAL A 87 19.90 24.11 26.03
C VAL A 87 18.80 25.13 26.36
N SER A 88 17.57 24.68 26.55
CA SER A 88 16.42 25.56 26.85
C SER A 88 16.19 25.77 28.34
N ALA A 89 16.91 25.08 29.23
CA ALA A 89 16.90 25.35 30.66
C ALA A 89 17.46 26.76 30.94
N GLN A 90 16.57 27.76 30.90
CA GLN A 90 16.91 29.17 31.07
C GLN A 90 17.32 29.45 32.52
N SER A 91 18.61 29.55 32.77
CA SER A 91 19.12 30.30 33.93
C SER A 91 19.38 31.75 33.51
N PRO A 92 19.01 32.76 34.31
CA PRO A 92 19.36 34.16 34.04
C PRO A 92 20.89 34.42 34.05
N HIS A 93 21.71 33.42 34.36
CA HIS A 93 23.19 33.45 34.26
C HIS A 93 23.72 32.73 33.01
N ASP A 94 22.84 32.38 32.07
CA ASP A 94 23.15 31.60 30.87
C ASP A 94 23.58 32.48 29.69
N ILE A 95 23.60 33.81 29.77
CA ILE A 95 24.09 34.68 28.68
C ILE A 95 25.55 35.09 28.95
N VAL A 96 26.43 34.83 28.00
CA VAL A 96 27.85 35.17 28.04
C VAL A 96 28.18 36.14 26.91
N ASN A 97 28.94 37.19 27.25
CA ASN A 97 29.51 38.13 26.30
C ASN A 97 31.03 37.96 26.26
N PHE A 98 31.62 37.85 25.07
CA PHE A 98 33.08 37.83 24.93
C PHE A 98 33.53 38.54 23.66
N ASP A 99 34.74 39.07 23.69
CA ASP A 99 35.37 39.76 22.58
C ASP A 99 36.17 38.77 21.72
N VAL A 100 35.83 38.71 20.43
CA VAL A 100 36.59 37.97 19.43
C VAL A 100 37.18 38.96 18.43
N LYS A 101 38.47 39.28 18.60
CA LYS A 101 39.24 40.15 17.70
C LYS A 101 38.65 41.56 17.52
N GLY A 102 38.15 42.15 18.61
CA GLY A 102 37.50 43.47 18.63
C GLY A 102 36.01 43.45 18.33
N THR A 103 35.41 42.25 18.18
CA THR A 103 33.96 42.11 17.96
C THR A 103 33.32 41.48 19.19
N LEU A 104 32.40 42.21 19.83
CA LEU A 104 31.62 41.70 20.94
C LEU A 104 30.58 40.70 20.43
N MET A 105 30.66 39.46 20.90
CA MET A 105 29.69 38.41 20.62
C MET A 105 28.92 38.03 21.88
N THR A 106 27.62 37.83 21.72
CA THR A 106 26.72 37.36 22.78
C THR A 106 26.21 35.98 22.42
N THR A 107 26.31 35.03 23.34
CA THR A 107 25.78 33.68 23.16
C THR A 107 25.27 33.13 24.49
N LYS A 108 24.63 31.97 24.44
CA LYS A 108 24.28 31.24 25.66
C LYS A 108 25.43 30.33 26.09
N ARG A 109 25.59 30.14 27.40
CA ARG A 109 26.55 29.22 28.00
C ARG A 109 26.24 27.78 27.59
N SER A 110 24.96 27.42 27.58
CA SER A 110 24.47 26.16 27.01
C SER A 110 24.99 25.89 25.58
N THR A 111 25.06 26.90 24.71
CA THR A 111 25.62 26.76 23.34
C THR A 111 27.12 26.43 23.34
N LEU A 112 27.89 26.97 24.29
CA LEU A 112 29.34 26.72 24.39
C LEU A 112 29.66 25.34 24.99
N ARG A 113 28.69 24.74 25.69
CA ARG A 113 28.79 23.45 26.39
C ARG A 113 28.17 22.27 25.64
N ILE A 114 27.79 22.47 24.37
CA ILE A 114 27.22 21.42 23.50
C ILE A 114 28.20 20.24 23.38
N PHE A 115 29.49 20.52 23.25
CA PHE A 115 30.53 19.51 23.21
C PHE A 115 31.20 19.38 24.58
N LYS A 116 30.84 18.31 25.29
CA LYS A 116 31.46 17.95 26.57
C LYS A 116 32.96 17.73 26.40
N ASP A 117 33.73 18.09 27.43
CA ASP A 117 35.19 18.02 27.47
C ASP A 117 35.93 18.99 26.52
N SER A 118 35.21 19.86 25.80
CA SER A 118 35.84 20.93 25.03
C SER A 118 36.43 22.01 25.93
N GLN A 119 37.36 22.81 25.40
CA GLN A 119 37.91 23.94 26.15
C GLN A 119 36.82 24.97 26.50
N LEU A 120 35.83 25.12 25.62
CA LEU A 120 34.68 25.97 25.86
C LEU A 120 33.79 25.40 26.98
N ASP A 121 33.61 24.08 27.03
CA ASP A 121 32.87 23.46 28.13
C ASP A 121 33.54 23.73 29.48
N ARG A 122 34.86 23.51 29.58
CA ARG A 122 35.63 23.74 30.81
C ARG A 122 35.70 25.20 31.24
N GLN A 123 35.86 26.12 30.28
CA GLN A 123 35.95 27.55 30.57
C GLN A 123 34.64 28.12 31.12
N PHE A 124 33.51 27.50 30.77
CA PHE A 124 32.18 27.98 31.08
C PHE A 124 31.38 26.99 31.95
N ASP A 125 32.06 26.07 32.65
CA ASP A 125 31.45 25.07 33.54
C ASP A 125 31.06 25.64 34.93
N GLU A 126 31.70 26.74 35.36
CA GLU A 126 31.44 27.47 36.62
C GLU A 126 30.34 28.53 36.52
#